data_AF-A0A7J0BRC2-F1
#
_entry.id   AF-A0A7J0BRC2-F1
#
_cell.length_a   1.000
_cell.length_b   1.000
_cell.length_c   1.000
_cell.angle_alpha   90.00
_cell.angle_beta   90.00
_cell.angle_gamma   90.00
#
_symmetry.space_group_name_H-M   'P 1'
#
loop_
_entity.id
_entity.type
_entity.pdbx_description
1 polymer ?
#
loop_
_entity_poly.entity_id
_entity_poly.type
_entity_poly.pdbx_seq_one_letter_code
_entity_poly.pdbx_strand_id
1 'polypeptide(L)'
;MRYYGEEALGLVETLGMVPAIGAADRMLKAANVQLIAYENVGSTLVTIMVKGDVGAVQASVDAGAAAAAEVGKMTACNVMPRPIRPVGDIVSVHGVGGDDADAEPTGRPRAMGLIETFGIVYVLEAADAMLKTADVELIGYENVASGYISVLVQGDVAACVSAVEAGVKAVEAMGANVYSKLVIPTPHPDLMKITKRYALENLLA
;
A
#
# COMPACT_ATOMS: atom_id res chain seq x y z
N MET A 1 5.47 5.20 -14.77
CA MET A 1 6.57 6.20 -14.90
C MET A 1 7.94 5.53 -14.90
N ARG A 2 8.85 5.90 -15.79
CA ARG A 2 10.23 5.41 -15.77
C ARG A 2 11.09 6.30 -14.86
N TYR A 3 11.90 5.68 -14.01
CA TYR A 3 12.87 6.37 -13.16
C TYR A 3 14.29 6.15 -13.73
N TYR A 4 14.99 7.23 -14.04
CA TYR A 4 16.25 7.14 -14.78
C TYR A 4 17.50 7.22 -13.90
N GLY A 5 17.36 7.35 -12.58
CA GLY A 5 18.47 7.69 -11.67
C GLY A 5 18.72 9.20 -11.61
N GLU A 6 19.82 9.59 -10.97
CA GLU A 6 20.31 10.98 -10.82
C GLU A 6 19.46 11.93 -9.96
N GLU A 7 18.24 11.53 -9.58
CA GLU A 7 17.39 12.15 -8.56
C GLU A 7 17.46 11.35 -7.25
N ALA A 8 17.05 11.91 -6.11
CA ALA A 8 17.07 11.14 -4.87
C ALA A 8 15.98 10.05 -4.88
N LEU A 9 16.31 8.87 -4.36
CA LEU A 9 15.43 7.71 -4.26
C LEU A 9 15.22 7.37 -2.78
N GLY A 10 13.96 7.31 -2.36
CA GLY A 10 13.56 6.87 -1.03
C GLY A 10 12.93 5.49 -1.09
N LEU A 11 13.28 4.63 -0.16
CA LEU A 11 12.79 3.25 -0.07
C LEU A 11 12.27 2.97 1.35
N VAL A 12 11.10 2.37 1.45
CA VAL A 12 10.57 1.78 2.68
C VAL A 12 10.09 0.37 2.36
N GLU A 13 10.67 -0.61 3.05
CA GLU A 13 10.32 -2.03 2.92
C GLU A 13 9.61 -2.50 4.20
N THR A 14 8.55 -3.28 4.00
CA THR A 14 7.71 -3.82 5.06
C THR A 14 7.47 -5.31 4.87
N LEU A 15 7.09 -5.97 5.96
CA LEU A 15 6.45 -7.27 5.92
C LEU A 15 4.94 -7.03 5.76
N GLY A 16 4.39 -7.39 4.60
CA GLY A 16 2.97 -7.22 4.27
C GLY A 16 2.65 -5.95 3.49
N MET A 17 1.53 -5.96 2.77
CA MET A 17 1.05 -4.84 1.94
C MET A 17 0.49 -3.71 2.80
N VAL A 18 -0.31 -4.02 3.82
CA VAL A 18 -1.02 -3.00 4.61
C VAL A 18 -0.08 -2.00 5.28
N PRO A 19 1.03 -2.40 5.94
CA PRO A 19 2.02 -1.43 6.41
C PRO A 19 2.71 -0.67 5.26
N ALA A 20 2.95 -1.29 4.10
CA ALA A 20 3.49 -0.59 2.92
C ALA A 20 2.53 0.47 2.37
N ILE A 21 1.23 0.22 2.31
CA ILE A 21 0.23 1.22 1.88
C ILE A 21 0.15 2.38 2.88
N GLY A 22 0.17 2.08 4.18
CA GLY A 22 0.26 3.10 5.22
C GLY A 22 1.53 3.95 5.11
N ALA A 23 2.67 3.30 4.82
CA ALA A 23 3.93 3.98 4.56
C ALA A 23 3.82 4.90 3.34
N ALA A 24 3.35 4.39 2.20
CA ALA A 24 3.20 5.14 0.96
C ALA A 24 2.32 6.38 1.17
N ASP A 25 1.16 6.24 1.83
CA ASP A 25 0.27 7.35 2.12
C ASP A 25 0.99 8.44 2.94
N ARG A 26 1.74 8.02 3.96
CA ARG A 26 2.46 8.94 4.83
C ARG A 26 3.65 9.60 4.13
N MET A 27 4.40 8.85 3.32
CA MET A 27 5.51 9.34 2.48
C MET A 27 5.04 10.47 1.57
N LEU A 28 3.97 10.22 0.81
CA LEU A 28 3.44 11.15 -0.18
C LEU A 28 2.83 12.42 0.43
N LYS A 29 2.34 12.34 1.67
CA LYS A 29 1.79 13.50 2.40
C LYS A 29 2.83 14.31 3.16
N ALA A 30 3.97 13.71 3.50
CA ALA A 30 4.98 14.34 4.34
C ALA A 30 5.85 15.35 3.58
N ALA A 31 6.06 15.14 2.28
CA ALA A 31 6.91 15.99 1.46
C ALA A 31 6.51 15.92 -0.02
N ASN A 32 7.04 16.85 -0.82
CA ASN A 32 6.86 16.84 -2.27
C ASN A 32 7.72 15.74 -2.91
N VAL A 33 7.20 14.51 -2.92
CA VAL A 33 7.81 13.33 -3.54
C VAL A 33 6.81 12.67 -4.49
N GLN A 34 7.33 11.93 -5.46
CA GLN A 34 6.52 11.18 -6.42
C GLN A 34 6.65 9.68 -6.13
N LEU A 35 5.52 8.97 -6.06
CA LEU A 35 5.53 7.51 -6.03
C LEU A 35 5.91 6.97 -7.41
N ILE A 36 7.01 6.22 -7.46
CA ILE A 36 7.56 5.77 -8.75
C ILE A 36 7.49 4.26 -8.94
N ALA A 37 7.62 3.50 -7.86
CA ALA A 37 7.56 2.05 -7.94
C ALA A 37 6.96 1.45 -6.67
N TYR A 38 6.38 0.28 -6.87
CA TYR A 38 5.89 -0.63 -5.85
C TYR A 38 6.36 -2.00 -6.25
N GLU A 39 7.06 -2.66 -5.34
CA GLU A 39 7.51 -4.02 -5.57
C GLU A 39 7.07 -4.94 -4.44
N ASN A 40 6.49 -6.07 -4.82
CA ASN A 40 6.26 -7.21 -3.96
C ASN A 40 7.22 -8.30 -4.46
N VAL A 41 8.37 -8.44 -3.80
CA VAL A 41 9.43 -9.38 -4.19
C VAL A 41 9.11 -10.83 -3.82
N GLY A 42 7.93 -11.07 -3.22
CA GLY A 42 7.56 -12.34 -2.62
C GLY A 42 8.13 -12.50 -1.21
N SER A 43 7.82 -13.63 -0.58
CA SER A 43 8.15 -13.89 0.83
C SER A 43 7.72 -12.76 1.76
N THR A 44 6.56 -12.15 1.48
CA THR A 44 5.92 -11.08 2.27
C THR A 44 6.60 -9.72 2.24
N LEU A 45 7.71 -9.55 1.51
CA LEU A 45 8.43 -8.27 1.45
C LEU A 45 7.81 -7.36 0.39
N VAL A 46 7.42 -6.17 0.84
CA VAL A 46 6.82 -5.14 0.00
C VAL A 46 7.61 -3.85 0.15
N THR A 47 8.01 -3.25 -0.97
CA THR A 47 8.82 -2.03 -1.01
C THR A 47 8.10 -0.91 -1.74
N ILE A 48 7.98 0.23 -1.06
CA ILE A 48 7.55 1.50 -1.61
C ILE A 48 8.77 2.31 -2.04
N MET A 49 8.74 2.85 -3.26
CA MET A 49 9.82 3.68 -3.78
C MET A 49 9.30 5.03 -4.25
N VAL A 50 9.90 6.10 -3.74
CA VAL A 50 9.59 7.48 -4.12
C VAL A 50 10.82 8.21 -4.65
N LYS A 51 10.61 9.25 -5.45
CA LYS A 51 11.67 10.18 -5.87
C LYS A 51 11.36 11.63 -5.54
N GLY A 52 12.40 12.46 -5.53
CA GLY A 52 12.29 13.90 -5.40
C GLY A 52 13.62 14.55 -5.03
N ASP A 53 13.56 15.75 -4.46
CA ASP A 53 14.73 16.39 -3.86
C ASP A 53 15.19 15.64 -2.62
N VAL A 54 16.51 15.55 -2.39
CA VAL A 54 17.08 14.74 -1.29
C VAL A 54 16.48 15.06 0.09
N GLY A 55 16.23 16.34 0.39
CA GLY A 55 15.62 16.74 1.65
C GLY A 55 14.15 16.31 1.77
N ALA A 56 13.39 16.40 0.67
CA ALA A 56 12.00 15.94 0.61
C ALA A 56 11.92 14.41 0.75
N VAL A 57 12.81 13.69 0.07
CA VAL A 57 12.91 12.23 0.14
C VAL A 57 13.29 11.78 1.55
N GLN A 58 14.21 12.47 2.23
CA GLN A 58 14.55 12.15 3.62
C GLN A 58 13.33 12.29 4.54
N ALA A 59 12.65 13.43 4.51
CA ALA A 59 11.46 13.67 5.33
C ALA A 59 10.32 12.67 5.01
N SER A 60 10.15 12.34 3.73
CA SER A 60 9.20 11.33 3.27
C SER A 60 9.51 9.94 3.84
N VAL A 61 10.75 9.47 3.70
CA VAL A 61 11.16 8.13 4.17
C VAL A 61 11.04 8.02 5.69
N ASP A 62 11.46 9.05 6.44
CA ASP A 62 11.34 9.05 7.90
C ASP A 62 9.87 8.93 8.35
N ALA A 63 8.97 9.68 7.71
CA ALA A 63 7.54 9.63 7.99
C ALA A 63 6.91 8.29 7.58
N GLY A 64 7.30 7.75 6.43
CA GLY A 64 6.85 6.45 5.93
C GLY A 64 7.28 5.29 6.82
N ALA A 65 8.55 5.27 7.23
CA ALA A 65 9.11 4.24 8.10
C ALA A 65 8.44 4.22 9.48
N ALA A 66 8.14 5.40 10.04
CA ALA A 66 7.37 5.52 11.28
C ALA A 66 5.95 4.95 11.13
N ALA A 67 5.22 5.35 10.07
CA ALA A 67 3.86 4.84 9.82
C ALA A 67 3.84 3.32 9.57
N ALA A 68 4.82 2.80 8.83
CA ALA A 68 4.95 1.36 8.61
C ALA A 68 5.10 0.58 9.93
N ALA A 69 5.93 1.10 10.84
CA ALA A 69 6.21 0.47 12.13
C ALA A 69 5.03 0.55 13.12
N GLU A 70 4.12 1.50 12.95
CA GLU A 70 2.87 1.58 13.72
C GLU A 70 1.84 0.54 13.27
N VAL A 71 1.81 0.23 11.97
CA VAL A 71 0.80 -0.65 11.36
C VAL A 71 1.24 -2.12 11.33
N GLY A 72 2.53 -2.38 11.13
CA GLY A 72 3.11 -3.71 10.98
C GLY A 72 4.62 -3.69 11.16
N LYS A 73 5.32 -4.64 10.52
CA LYS A 73 6.78 -4.71 10.61
C LYS A 73 7.44 -3.95 9.46
N MET A 74 8.15 -2.87 9.78
CA MET A 74 9.11 -2.23 8.86
C MET A 74 10.43 -3.03 8.89
N THR A 75 10.90 -3.49 7.72
CA THR A 75 12.11 -4.34 7.61
C THR A 75 13.35 -3.51 7.31
N ALA A 76 13.24 -2.55 6.40
CA ALA A 76 14.32 -1.67 6.01
C ALA A 76 13.79 -0.32 5.50
N CYS A 77 14.61 0.72 5.61
CA CYS A 77 14.40 1.97 4.89
C CYS A 77 15.75 2.54 4.44
N ASN A 78 15.75 3.33 3.37
CA ASN A 78 16.97 3.95 2.87
C ASN A 78 16.66 5.20 2.04
N VAL A 79 17.63 6.12 1.99
CA VAL A 79 17.64 7.27 1.09
C VAL A 79 18.93 7.23 0.29
N MET A 80 18.80 7.19 -1.03
CA MET A 80 19.92 7.25 -1.96
C MET A 80 19.93 8.63 -2.62
N PRO A 81 20.87 9.54 -2.30
CA PRO A 81 20.81 10.92 -2.78
C PRO A 81 20.92 11.08 -4.30
N ARG A 82 21.65 10.18 -4.97
CA ARG A 82 21.90 10.27 -6.42
C ARG A 82 22.29 8.91 -7.02
N PRO A 83 21.36 7.94 -7.16
CA PRO A 83 21.64 6.66 -7.79
C PRO A 83 22.12 6.84 -9.23
N ILE A 84 23.06 6.00 -9.67
CA ILE A 84 23.51 5.98 -11.07
C ILE A 84 22.41 5.43 -11.98
N ARG A 85 22.44 5.80 -13.27
CA ARG A 85 21.39 5.42 -14.24
C ARG A 85 21.04 3.93 -14.29
N PRO A 86 22.01 2.99 -14.29
CA PRO A 86 21.69 1.57 -14.30
C PRO A 86 20.84 1.11 -13.10
N VAL A 87 20.93 1.79 -11.94
CA VAL A 87 20.05 1.51 -10.79
C VAL A 87 18.62 1.98 -11.08
N GLY A 88 18.46 3.08 -11.82
CA GLY A 88 17.15 3.55 -12.27
C GLY A 88 16.43 2.54 -13.16
N ASP A 89 17.17 1.86 -14.04
CA ASP A 89 16.60 0.81 -14.88
C ASP A 89 16.06 -0.37 -14.04
N ILE A 90 16.71 -0.74 -12.94
CA ILE A 90 16.22 -1.77 -12.00
C ILE A 90 14.89 -1.32 -11.38
N VAL A 91 14.84 -0.11 -10.81
CA VAL A 91 13.62 0.44 -10.19
C VAL A 91 12.47 0.53 -11.20
N SER A 92 12.78 0.85 -12.46
CA SER A 92 11.78 1.01 -13.52
C SER A 92 11.05 -0.27 -13.91
N VAL A 93 11.63 -1.45 -13.66
CA VAL A 93 10.93 -2.75 -13.83
C VAL A 93 9.70 -2.84 -12.93
N HIS A 94 9.73 -2.14 -11.80
CA HIS A 94 8.69 -2.16 -10.76
C HIS A 94 7.77 -0.93 -10.81
N GLY A 95 7.88 -0.13 -11.87
CA GLY A 95 7.22 1.17 -12.00
C GLY A 95 5.70 1.09 -11.91
N VAL A 96 5.09 2.01 -11.14
CA VAL A 96 3.62 2.16 -11.06
C VAL A 96 3.11 3.30 -11.95
N GLY A 97 1.80 3.32 -12.22
CA GLY A 97 1.12 4.43 -12.90
C GLY A 97 1.11 4.42 -14.44
N GLY A 98 1.64 3.37 -15.09
CA GLY A 98 1.58 3.22 -16.55
C GLY A 98 2.31 4.34 -17.35
N ASP A 99 1.96 4.45 -18.64
CA ASP A 99 2.47 5.46 -19.58
C ASP A 99 1.87 6.86 -19.29
N ASP A 100 0.65 6.92 -18.74
CA ASP A 100 -0.03 8.16 -18.31
C ASP A 100 0.34 8.53 -16.85
N ALA A 101 1.61 8.43 -16.49
CA ALA A 101 2.09 8.64 -15.12
C ALA A 101 1.81 10.05 -14.56
N ASP A 102 1.66 11.03 -15.46
CA ASP A 102 1.37 12.43 -15.17
C ASP A 102 -0.14 12.73 -15.18
N ALA A 103 -0.99 11.75 -15.58
CA ALA A 103 -2.42 11.91 -15.47
C ALA A 103 -2.81 11.77 -13.99
N GLU A 104 -3.33 12.86 -13.41
CA GLU A 104 -3.89 12.79 -12.07
C GLU A 104 -5.01 11.74 -12.02
N PRO A 105 -5.05 10.91 -10.96
CA PRO A 105 -6.16 9.97 -10.75
C PRO A 105 -7.50 10.70 -10.87
N THR A 106 -8.37 10.22 -11.76
CA THR A 106 -9.69 10.82 -11.95
C THR A 106 -10.61 10.45 -10.78
N GLY A 107 -11.03 11.46 -10.02
CA GLY A 107 -11.90 11.30 -8.86
C GLY A 107 -11.16 11.44 -7.53
N ARG A 108 -11.84 11.95 -6.50
CA ARG A 108 -11.26 12.10 -5.17
C ARG A 108 -11.18 10.71 -4.52
N PRO A 109 -10.01 10.27 -4.02
CA PRO A 109 -9.90 8.99 -3.33
C PRO A 109 -10.86 8.96 -2.14
N ARG A 110 -11.71 7.94 -2.09
CA ARG A 110 -12.56 7.64 -0.93
C ARG A 110 -11.69 7.07 0.20
N ALA A 111 -12.19 7.06 1.43
CA ALA A 111 -11.47 6.44 2.53
C ALA A 111 -11.20 4.96 2.21
N MET A 112 -10.08 4.43 2.71
CA MET A 112 -9.71 3.04 2.51
C MET A 112 -9.71 2.27 3.83
N GLY A 113 -10.24 1.06 3.82
CA GLY A 113 -10.12 0.08 4.90
C GLY A 113 -9.32 -1.12 4.41
N LEU A 114 -8.34 -1.56 5.20
CA LEU A 114 -7.44 -2.65 4.84
C LEU A 114 -7.31 -3.65 5.99
N ILE A 115 -7.35 -4.94 5.66
CA ILE A 115 -7.05 -6.04 6.57
C ILE A 115 -6.08 -6.99 5.89
N GLU A 116 -5.05 -7.40 6.61
CA GLU A 116 -4.11 -8.45 6.21
C GLU A 116 -4.17 -9.61 7.20
N THR A 117 -4.12 -10.84 6.68
CA THR A 117 -4.16 -12.06 7.48
C THR A 117 -3.13 -13.07 6.99
N PHE A 118 -2.82 -14.06 7.83
CA PHE A 118 -2.06 -15.24 7.42
C PHE A 118 -3.04 -16.36 6.99
N GLY A 119 -3.31 -16.45 5.69
CA GLY A 119 -4.10 -17.50 5.08
C GLY A 119 -5.41 -17.02 4.46
N ILE A 120 -5.76 -17.58 3.30
CA ILE A 120 -6.91 -17.11 2.50
C ILE A 120 -8.24 -17.36 3.18
N VAL A 121 -8.31 -18.37 4.05
CA VAL A 121 -9.51 -18.70 4.82
C VAL A 121 -9.95 -17.50 5.69
N TYR A 122 -9.00 -16.83 6.34
CA TYR A 122 -9.30 -15.71 7.24
C TYR A 122 -9.57 -14.42 6.48
N VAL A 123 -8.82 -14.14 5.40
CA VAL A 123 -9.04 -12.91 4.63
C VAL A 123 -10.41 -12.91 3.95
N LEU A 124 -10.90 -14.08 3.51
CA LEU A 124 -12.23 -14.19 2.89
C LEU A 124 -13.34 -13.98 3.91
N GLU A 125 -13.21 -14.53 5.13
CA GLU A 125 -14.14 -14.24 6.21
C GLU A 125 -14.13 -12.75 6.58
N ALA A 126 -12.94 -12.15 6.68
CA ALA A 126 -12.81 -10.72 6.94
C ALA A 126 -13.50 -9.88 5.85
N ALA A 127 -13.25 -10.20 4.57
CA ALA A 127 -13.84 -9.50 3.43
C ALA A 127 -15.37 -9.59 3.42
N ASP A 128 -15.92 -10.79 3.65
CA ASP A 128 -17.37 -11.02 3.73
C ASP A 128 -18.00 -10.20 4.86
N ALA A 129 -17.40 -10.20 6.05
CA ALA A 129 -17.87 -9.42 7.18
C ALA A 129 -17.76 -7.90 6.95
N MET A 130 -16.67 -7.43 6.33
CA MET A 130 -16.48 -6.02 5.95
C MET A 130 -17.61 -5.55 5.03
N LEU A 131 -17.89 -6.31 3.96
CA LEU A 131 -18.87 -5.96 2.92
C LEU A 131 -20.33 -6.10 3.38
N LYS A 132 -20.62 -6.96 4.36
CA LYS A 132 -21.97 -7.11 4.94
C LYS A 132 -22.32 -6.05 5.98
N THR A 133 -21.32 -5.47 6.64
CA THR A 133 -21.55 -4.64 7.84
C THR A 133 -21.68 -3.16 7.53
N ALA A 134 -21.02 -2.68 6.47
CA ALA A 134 -20.98 -1.26 6.14
C ALA A 134 -21.11 -1.04 4.63
N ASP A 135 -21.50 0.17 4.25
CA ASP A 135 -21.56 0.60 2.86
C ASP A 135 -20.14 0.88 2.32
N VAL A 136 -19.44 -0.20 1.99
CA VAL A 136 -18.10 -0.19 1.43
C VAL A 136 -18.05 -1.05 0.16
N GLU A 137 -17.20 -0.65 -0.78
CA GLU A 137 -16.94 -1.36 -2.02
C GLU A 137 -15.59 -2.08 -1.94
N LEU A 138 -15.53 -3.30 -2.48
CA LEU A 138 -14.27 -4.03 -2.58
C LEU A 138 -13.38 -3.39 -3.66
N ILE A 139 -12.20 -2.91 -3.27
CA ILE A 139 -11.18 -2.44 -4.20
C ILE A 139 -10.51 -3.65 -4.84
N GLY A 140 -10.10 -4.62 -4.03
CA GLY A 140 -9.30 -5.74 -4.49
C GLY A 140 -8.73 -6.60 -3.38
N TYR A 141 -7.91 -7.56 -3.80
CA TYR A 141 -7.18 -8.44 -2.89
C TYR A 141 -5.74 -8.60 -3.39
N GLU A 142 -4.78 -8.69 -2.46
CA GLU A 142 -3.38 -8.98 -2.78
C GLU A 142 -2.89 -10.21 -2.02
N ASN A 143 -2.12 -11.06 -2.72
CA ASN A 143 -1.32 -12.12 -2.12
C ASN A 143 0.17 -11.73 -2.16
N VAL A 144 0.79 -11.50 -1.00
CA VAL A 144 2.22 -11.16 -0.88
C VAL A 144 3.14 -12.38 -0.74
N ALA A 145 2.66 -13.54 -1.15
CA ALA A 145 3.26 -14.85 -0.98
C ALA A 145 3.45 -15.25 0.50
N SER A 146 3.92 -16.48 0.72
CA SER A 146 4.20 -17.06 2.05
C SER A 146 3.04 -16.94 3.06
N GLY A 147 1.80 -16.96 2.55
CA GLY A 147 0.58 -17.02 3.34
C GLY A 147 -0.04 -15.67 3.71
N TYR A 148 0.61 -14.54 3.45
CA TYR A 148 0.06 -13.22 3.79
C TYR A 148 -0.82 -12.69 2.66
N ILE A 149 -2.05 -12.32 3.03
CA ILE A 149 -3.07 -11.93 2.06
C ILE A 149 -3.84 -10.74 2.63
N SER A 150 -4.02 -9.73 1.79
CA SER A 150 -4.69 -8.48 2.12
C SER A 150 -5.99 -8.32 1.34
N VAL A 151 -7.00 -7.74 1.99
CA VAL A 151 -8.23 -7.25 1.37
C VAL A 151 -8.37 -5.75 1.58
N LEU A 152 -8.83 -5.04 0.55
CA LEU A 152 -8.93 -3.59 0.53
C LEU A 152 -10.35 -3.19 0.14
N VAL A 153 -10.96 -2.31 0.93
CA VAL A 153 -12.28 -1.73 0.64
C VAL A 153 -12.20 -0.21 0.61
N GLN A 154 -13.13 0.43 -0.08
CA GLN A 154 -13.31 1.88 -0.09
C GLN A 154 -14.71 2.30 0.33
N GLY A 155 -14.83 3.46 0.95
CA GLY A 155 -16.09 3.95 1.51
C GLY A 155 -15.99 5.37 2.05
N ASP A 156 -17.02 5.79 2.77
CA ASP A 156 -16.87 6.91 3.69
C ASP A 156 -16.06 6.48 4.93
N VAL A 157 -15.41 7.43 5.61
CA VAL A 157 -14.50 7.13 6.74
C VAL A 157 -15.18 6.25 7.78
N ALA A 158 -16.40 6.59 8.19
CA ALA A 158 -17.16 5.83 9.18
C ALA A 158 -17.46 4.40 8.69
N ALA A 159 -17.81 4.23 7.42
CA ALA A 159 -18.07 2.93 6.83
C ALA A 159 -16.81 2.07 6.80
N CYS A 160 -15.66 2.63 6.42
CA CYS A 160 -14.38 1.91 6.45
C CYS A 160 -13.96 1.50 7.87
N VAL A 161 -14.17 2.37 8.88
CA VAL A 161 -13.91 2.02 10.29
C VAL A 161 -14.79 0.85 10.72
N SER A 162 -16.10 0.94 10.50
CA SER A 162 -17.03 -0.14 10.85
C SER A 162 -16.74 -1.44 10.11
N ALA A 163 -16.40 -1.37 8.82
CA ALA A 163 -16.01 -2.53 8.02
C ALA A 163 -14.77 -3.21 8.59
N VAL A 164 -13.69 -2.47 8.82
CA VAL A 164 -12.43 -3.03 9.35
C VAL A 164 -12.65 -3.64 10.74
N GLU A 165 -13.41 -2.98 11.63
CA GLU A 165 -13.75 -3.55 12.93
C GLU A 165 -14.54 -4.86 12.82
N ALA A 166 -15.49 -4.96 11.88
CA ALA A 166 -16.27 -6.16 11.64
C ALA A 166 -15.40 -7.31 11.11
N GLY A 167 -14.56 -7.04 10.12
CA GLY A 167 -13.64 -8.05 9.56
C GLY A 167 -12.67 -8.60 10.59
N VAL A 168 -12.13 -7.75 11.46
CA VAL A 168 -11.25 -8.18 12.57
C VAL A 168 -11.99 -9.10 13.53
N LYS A 169 -13.19 -8.72 13.98
CA LYS A 169 -14.00 -9.54 14.89
C LYS A 169 -14.37 -10.90 14.27
N ALA A 170 -14.63 -10.92 12.96
CA ALA A 170 -14.94 -12.17 12.26
C ALA A 170 -13.74 -13.13 12.27
N VAL A 171 -12.53 -12.63 12.00
CA VAL A 171 -11.29 -13.43 12.10
C VAL A 171 -11.04 -13.90 13.54
N GLU A 172 -11.26 -13.04 14.53
CA GLU A 172 -11.14 -13.39 15.96
C GLU A 172 -12.14 -14.48 16.36
N ALA A 173 -13.37 -14.47 15.83
CA ALA A 173 -14.37 -15.50 16.06
C ALA A 173 -13.99 -16.87 15.48
N MET A 174 -13.12 -16.90 14.45
CA MET A 174 -12.51 -18.12 13.93
C MET A 174 -11.35 -18.65 14.80
N GLY A 175 -10.97 -17.94 15.87
CA GLY A 175 -9.85 -18.29 16.74
C GLY A 175 -8.48 -17.87 16.18
N ALA A 176 -8.43 -16.91 15.25
CA ALA A 176 -7.21 -16.37 14.66
C ALA A 176 -7.09 -14.86 14.91
N ASN A 177 -5.94 -14.27 14.58
CA ASN A 177 -5.73 -12.83 14.63
C ASN A 177 -5.43 -12.30 13.23
N VAL A 178 -5.88 -11.09 12.94
CA VAL A 178 -5.38 -10.35 11.78
C VAL A 178 -3.90 -10.04 11.98
N TYR A 179 -3.12 -10.03 10.90
CA TYR A 179 -1.72 -9.65 10.96
C TYR A 179 -1.56 -8.14 11.11
N SER A 180 -2.24 -7.39 10.26
CA SER A 180 -2.24 -5.92 10.28
C SER A 180 -3.59 -5.40 9.78
N LYS A 181 -3.93 -4.18 10.18
CA LYS A 181 -5.18 -3.51 9.80
C LYS A 181 -4.95 -2.01 9.73
N LEU A 182 -5.64 -1.33 8.83
CA LEU A 182 -5.49 0.11 8.67
C LEU A 182 -6.77 0.74 8.11
N VAL A 183 -7.09 1.95 8.57
CA VAL A 183 -8.05 2.83 7.90
C VAL A 183 -7.30 4.10 7.51
N ILE A 184 -7.39 4.48 6.25
CA ILE A 184 -6.84 5.74 5.72
C ILE A 184 -8.01 6.67 5.39
N PRO A 185 -8.28 7.71 6.21
CA PRO A 185 -9.46 8.55 6.02
C PRO A 185 -9.46 9.39 4.75
N THR A 186 -8.28 9.78 4.27
CA THR A 186 -8.13 10.62 3.08
C THR A 186 -6.88 10.16 2.32
N PRO A 187 -6.93 9.05 1.60
CA PRO A 187 -5.74 8.48 0.98
C PRO A 187 -5.14 9.41 -0.06
N HIS A 188 -3.82 9.43 -0.15
CA HIS A 188 -3.14 10.15 -1.21
C HIS A 188 -3.55 9.57 -2.58
N PRO A 189 -3.89 10.40 -3.60
CA PRO A 189 -4.35 9.90 -4.90
C PRO A 189 -3.43 8.88 -5.56
N ASP A 190 -2.12 9.06 -5.43
CA ASP A 190 -1.12 8.13 -5.98
C ASP A 190 -1.20 6.70 -5.43
N LEU A 191 -1.88 6.43 -4.32
CA LEU A 191 -2.12 5.05 -3.88
C LEU A 191 -2.92 4.25 -4.91
N MET A 192 -3.75 4.92 -5.74
CA MET A 192 -4.46 4.27 -6.83
C MET A 192 -3.51 3.68 -7.89
N LYS A 193 -2.29 4.21 -8.01
CA LYS A 193 -1.26 3.64 -8.90
C LYS A 193 -0.85 2.23 -8.46
N ILE A 194 -0.96 1.92 -7.16
CA ILE A 194 -0.69 0.60 -6.59
C ILE A 194 -1.95 -0.25 -6.63
N THR A 195 -3.06 0.24 -6.05
CA THR A 195 -4.26 -0.59 -5.83
C THR A 195 -4.93 -1.04 -7.12
N LYS A 196 -4.81 -0.28 -8.22
CA LYS A 196 -5.30 -0.71 -9.55
C LYS A 196 -4.70 -2.07 -9.99
N ARG A 197 -3.47 -2.41 -9.59
CA ARG A 197 -2.85 -3.72 -9.92
C ARG A 197 -3.63 -4.89 -9.32
N TYR A 198 -4.36 -4.64 -8.24
CA TYR A 198 -5.07 -5.64 -7.45
C TYR A 198 -6.59 -5.55 -7.59
N ALA A 199 -7.08 -4.64 -8.46
CA ALA A 199 -8.49 -4.55 -8.79
C ALA A 199 -8.97 -5.87 -9.39
N LEU A 200 -10.11 -6.38 -8.92
CA LEU A 200 -10.62 -7.68 -9.36
C LEU A 200 -10.82 -7.78 -10.88
N GLU A 201 -11.19 -6.67 -11.52
CA GLU A 201 -11.32 -6.60 -12.98
C GLU A 201 -10.04 -7.02 -13.71
N ASN A 202 -8.86 -6.71 -13.14
CA ASN A 202 -7.56 -7.09 -13.70
C ASN A 202 -7.13 -8.51 -13.32
N LEU A 203 -7.69 -9.06 -12.24
CA LEU A 203 -7.34 -10.39 -11.73
C LEU A 203 -8.25 -11.50 -12.28
N LEU A 204 -9.42 -11.14 -12.80
CA LEU A 204 -10.40 -12.05 -13.41
C LEU A 204 -10.31 -12.12 -14.94
N ALA A 205 -9.47 -11.28 -15.54
CA ALA A 205 -9.19 -11.25 -16.98
C ALA A 205 -8.17 -12.33 -17.37
#